data_AF-A0A090RME2-F1
#
_entry.id   AF-A0A090RME2-F1
#
_cell.length_a   1.000
_cell.length_b   1.000
_cell.length_c   1.000
_cell.angle_alpha   90.00
_cell.angle_beta   90.00
_cell.angle_gamma   90.00
#
_symmetry.space_group_name_H-M   'P 1'
#
loop_
_entity.id
_entity.type
_entity.pdbx_description
1 polymer ?
#
loop_
_entity_poly.entity_id
_entity_poly.type
_entity_poly.pdbx_seq_one_letter_code
_entity_poly.pdbx_strand_id
1 'polypeptide(L)'
;MTIESIYGRKGHVYLVGAGLGDPELMTVKACRILARSDVVIYDNLVSDEVMQFIPRHAEIIYVGKIFDSKCHLQEEINKEIIKHAKLGKSVCRLKGGDPFVFGRGGEEAIALANANVPYEIIPGITAAIGCCDYAGIPVTHRGVSSGMTIVTGRDQHDSDHINWESLASLGHTLVFYMGLHKAENIANNLIRYGLDQQTPVAIISNGTRHNQCVITCELGELVDIVATCKPPMPAVIVIGDVVKLSYSIEWFSQRDVFDGELKRFYIKKLRQSMSKFLNHDEFEQVISAMRESYRIMAPVYERMGGRFAHTDNLIYDEIHKADDIVWKEKSHFSPKEVVFPITETLFWFNANELRESDIDARPVLLFLRACDINALKSLDHMFLNNGGNADFYYKRLREKLKLVLIECESSFENCFCVSMGTNTTDNFSASVRLTEKGADLCIKDQQLEHYFADIGTKSQHTTQFVTENHVKVRTPDQVCSDPLKVRTILTNHPVWDEYDNRCIGCGRCTTSCPTCSCYSVFDVVHNKEYRVGERRRQHASCMTGNFTDMAGGHSFRDKTGERLRYRALHKVNDFKARQGEHHMCVGCGRCDDRCPHYISFSNIINKMADQVELTLKEEAANV
;
A
#
# COMPACT_ATOMS: atom_id res chain seq x y z
N MET A 1 -42.53 -24.85 30.92
CA MET A 1 -42.57 -23.37 30.87
C MET A 1 -41.55 -22.87 31.86
N THR A 2 -40.43 -22.32 31.38
CA THR A 2 -39.40 -21.70 32.22
C THR A 2 -39.94 -20.41 32.83
N ILE A 3 -39.44 -20.02 34.01
CA ILE A 3 -39.83 -18.78 34.72
C ILE A 3 -39.69 -17.53 33.82
N GLU A 4 -38.81 -17.58 32.81
CA GLU A 4 -38.64 -16.56 31.76
C GLU A 4 -39.88 -16.32 30.88
N SER A 5 -40.82 -17.26 30.78
CA SER A 5 -42.04 -17.08 29.97
C SER A 5 -43.16 -16.36 30.72
N ILE A 6 -43.04 -16.19 32.03
CA ILE A 6 -44.08 -15.59 32.90
C ILE A 6 -43.73 -14.11 33.19
N TYR A 7 -42.45 -13.78 33.29
CA TYR A 7 -41.96 -12.41 33.37
C TYR A 7 -41.16 -12.14 32.10
N GLY A 8 -41.75 -11.43 31.12
CA GLY A 8 -41.09 -11.15 29.84
C GLY A 8 -39.65 -10.69 30.01
N ARG A 9 -38.75 -11.14 29.11
CA ARG A 9 -37.31 -10.81 29.14
C ARG A 9 -37.12 -9.32 29.44
N LYS A 10 -36.44 -9.00 30.55
CA LYS A 10 -36.01 -7.63 30.83
C LYS A 10 -34.94 -7.27 29.80
N GLY A 11 -35.19 -6.24 29.00
CA GLY A 11 -34.19 -5.77 28.04
C GLY A 11 -32.98 -5.19 28.77
N HIS A 12 -31.83 -5.27 28.12
CA HIS A 12 -30.55 -4.88 28.68
C HIS A 12 -29.76 -4.10 27.64
N VAL A 13 -29.09 -3.02 28.06
CA VAL A 13 -28.31 -2.17 27.17
C VAL A 13 -26.82 -2.34 27.43
N TYR A 14 -26.03 -2.48 26.38
CA TYR A 14 -24.58 -2.54 26.45
C TYR A 14 -24.01 -1.32 25.72
N LEU A 15 -23.31 -0.44 26.45
CA LEU A 15 -22.54 0.66 25.86
C LEU A 15 -21.14 0.11 25.53
N VAL A 16 -20.87 -0.16 24.26
CA VAL A 16 -19.70 -0.93 23.82
C VAL A 16 -18.74 -0.07 23.01
N GLY A 17 -17.48 -0.02 23.44
CA GLY A 17 -16.39 0.54 22.66
C GLY A 17 -15.98 -0.40 21.52
N ALA A 18 -16.07 0.07 20.29
CA ALA A 18 -15.69 -0.65 19.08
C ALA A 18 -14.19 -0.63 18.81
N GLY A 19 -13.42 0.22 19.51
CA GLY A 19 -12.03 0.52 19.13
C GLY A 19 -11.96 1.46 17.92
N LEU A 20 -10.81 1.51 17.25
CA LEU A 20 -10.46 2.56 16.30
C LEU A 20 -10.75 2.21 14.83
N GLY A 21 -10.94 0.93 14.55
CA GLY A 21 -11.38 0.43 13.26
C GLY A 21 -10.96 -1.01 13.00
N ASP A 22 -9.77 -1.38 13.47
CA ASP A 22 -9.27 -2.76 13.41
C ASP A 22 -10.15 -3.68 14.28
N PRO A 23 -10.85 -4.67 13.69
CA PRO A 23 -11.69 -5.60 14.44
C PRO A 23 -10.92 -6.42 15.49
N GLU A 24 -9.62 -6.66 15.30
CA GLU A 24 -8.81 -7.41 16.26
C GLU A 24 -8.54 -6.62 17.56
N LEU A 25 -8.75 -5.30 17.54
CA LEU A 25 -8.67 -4.44 18.73
C LEU A 25 -9.97 -4.40 19.53
N MET A 26 -11.02 -5.07 19.07
CA MET A 26 -12.23 -5.22 19.87
C MET A 26 -11.94 -6.10 21.09
N THR A 27 -12.48 -5.71 22.24
CA THR A 27 -12.34 -6.55 23.44
C THR A 27 -13.12 -7.85 23.27
N VAL A 28 -12.62 -8.94 23.85
CA VAL A 28 -13.31 -10.25 23.84
C VAL A 28 -14.75 -10.14 24.35
N LYS A 29 -15.00 -9.23 25.31
CA LYS A 29 -16.34 -8.95 25.83
C LYS A 29 -17.21 -8.20 24.80
N ALA A 30 -16.67 -7.22 24.09
CA ALA A 30 -17.38 -6.52 23.01
C ALA A 30 -17.83 -7.50 21.92
N CYS A 31 -16.95 -8.37 21.41
CA CYS A 31 -17.30 -9.38 20.40
C CYS A 31 -18.41 -10.33 20.87
N ARG A 32 -18.32 -10.81 22.12
CA ARG A 32 -19.32 -11.72 22.71
C ARG A 32 -20.69 -11.08 22.86
N ILE A 33 -20.75 -9.80 23.22
CA ILE A 33 -22.01 -9.06 23.34
C ILE A 33 -22.57 -8.73 21.96
N LEU A 34 -21.73 -8.29 21.03
CA LEU A 34 -22.14 -7.99 19.65
C LEU A 34 -22.79 -9.22 19.00
N ALA A 35 -22.19 -10.40 19.16
CA ALA A 35 -22.68 -11.67 18.61
C ALA A 35 -24.03 -12.14 19.19
N ARG A 36 -24.46 -11.62 20.35
CA ARG A 36 -25.67 -12.03 21.07
C ARG A 36 -26.76 -10.95 21.12
N SER A 37 -26.52 -9.79 20.52
CA SER A 37 -27.42 -8.65 20.62
C SER A 37 -28.54 -8.75 19.60
N ASP A 38 -29.76 -8.43 20.03
CA ASP A 38 -30.94 -8.42 19.15
C ASP A 38 -30.99 -7.13 18.32
N VAL A 39 -30.42 -6.04 18.84
CA VAL A 39 -30.37 -4.71 18.18
C VAL A 39 -28.97 -4.13 18.34
N VAL A 40 -28.39 -3.63 17.25
CA VAL A 40 -27.10 -2.92 17.25
C VAL A 40 -27.33 -1.48 16.78
N ILE A 41 -27.05 -0.52 17.66
CA ILE A 41 -27.18 0.92 17.40
C ILE A 41 -25.78 1.53 17.32
N TYR A 42 -25.38 2.03 16.15
CA TYR A 42 -23.99 2.45 15.90
C TYR A 42 -23.87 3.85 15.27
N ASP A 43 -22.73 4.50 15.49
CA ASP A 43 -22.40 5.84 14.94
C ASP A 43 -21.40 5.78 13.78
N ASN A 44 -21.09 6.94 13.19
CA ASN A 44 -20.26 7.07 11.99
C ASN A 44 -18.78 6.69 12.19
N LEU A 45 -18.30 6.52 13.43
CA LEU A 45 -16.90 6.22 13.71
C LEU A 45 -16.60 4.72 13.76
N VAL A 46 -17.63 3.87 13.80
CA VAL A 46 -17.47 2.41 13.70
C VAL A 46 -17.08 2.06 12.26
N SER A 47 -16.04 1.22 12.10
CA SER A 47 -15.55 0.80 10.78
C SER A 47 -16.49 -0.22 10.12
N ASP A 48 -16.50 -0.24 8.79
CA ASP A 48 -17.22 -1.26 8.02
C ASP A 48 -16.70 -2.67 8.34
N GLU A 49 -15.41 -2.82 8.63
CA GLU A 49 -14.79 -4.08 9.03
C GLU A 49 -15.41 -4.62 10.34
N VAL A 50 -15.63 -3.77 11.35
CA VAL A 50 -16.32 -4.15 12.60
C VAL A 50 -17.79 -4.48 12.34
N MET A 51 -18.44 -3.75 11.44
CA MET A 51 -19.85 -4.00 11.08
C MET A 51 -20.07 -5.38 10.47
N GLN A 52 -19.07 -5.98 9.81
CA GLN A 52 -19.15 -7.34 9.26
C GLN A 52 -19.31 -8.43 10.32
N PHE A 53 -18.93 -8.16 11.58
CA PHE A 53 -19.08 -9.10 12.69
C PHE A 53 -20.47 -9.07 13.34
N ILE A 54 -21.36 -8.18 12.91
CA ILE A 54 -22.73 -8.13 13.40
C ILE A 54 -23.50 -9.34 12.87
N PRO A 55 -24.17 -10.12 13.73
CA PRO A 55 -24.88 -11.30 13.30
C PRO A 55 -26.12 -10.92 12.46
N ARG A 56 -26.43 -11.73 11.44
CA ARG A 56 -27.53 -11.48 10.49
C ARG A 56 -28.93 -11.35 11.13
N HIS A 57 -29.10 -11.86 12.35
CA HIS A 57 -30.38 -11.79 13.08
C HIS A 57 -30.58 -10.47 13.84
N ALA A 58 -29.51 -9.68 14.02
CA ALA A 58 -29.59 -8.42 14.75
C ALA A 58 -30.17 -7.31 13.87
N GLU A 59 -31.06 -6.51 14.45
CA GLU A 59 -31.57 -5.29 13.84
C GLU A 59 -30.49 -4.19 13.91
N ILE A 60 -30.08 -3.63 12.77
CA ILE A 60 -29.01 -2.62 12.70
C ILE A 60 -29.62 -1.23 12.53
N ILE A 61 -29.29 -0.32 13.45
CA ILE A 61 -29.78 1.07 13.46
C ILE A 61 -28.59 2.02 13.41
N TYR A 62 -28.47 2.76 12.31
CA TYR A 62 -27.43 3.77 12.14
C TYR A 62 -27.90 5.14 12.66
N VAL A 63 -27.19 5.74 13.61
CA VAL A 63 -27.58 7.06 14.18
C VAL A 63 -26.77 8.24 13.64
N GLY A 64 -25.87 8.03 12.67
CA GLY A 64 -24.94 9.07 12.21
C GLY A 64 -25.42 10.02 11.09
N LYS A 65 -26.40 9.63 10.24
CA LYS A 65 -26.97 10.51 9.18
C LYS A 65 -28.46 10.82 9.34
N ILE A 66 -29.15 10.25 10.33
CA ILE A 66 -30.62 10.38 10.37
C ILE A 66 -31.07 11.82 10.70
N PHE A 67 -30.20 12.67 11.25
CA PHE A 67 -30.61 14.02 11.66
C PHE A 67 -29.54 15.08 11.35
N ASP A 68 -29.67 15.71 10.18
CA ASP A 68 -28.87 16.87 9.77
C ASP A 68 -29.53 18.15 10.30
N SER A 69 -29.59 18.36 11.63
CA SER A 69 -29.84 19.68 12.28
C SER A 69 -29.86 19.65 13.83
N LYS A 70 -29.15 20.64 14.40
CA LYS A 70 -29.23 21.29 15.75
C LYS A 70 -29.65 20.48 17.00
N CYS A 71 -28.77 20.51 18.01
CA CYS A 71 -28.93 20.35 19.48
C CYS A 71 -29.81 19.25 20.11
N HIS A 72 -30.79 18.65 19.42
CA HIS A 72 -31.69 17.64 19.99
C HIS A 72 -31.26 16.18 19.70
N LEU A 73 -30.12 15.97 19.03
CA LEU A 73 -29.63 14.68 18.55
C LEU A 73 -29.46 13.60 19.62
N GLN A 74 -28.92 13.97 20.79
CA GLN A 74 -28.55 12.97 21.80
C GLN A 74 -29.74 12.44 22.58
N GLU A 75 -30.73 13.30 22.84
CA GLU A 75 -31.95 12.89 23.53
C GLU A 75 -32.76 11.90 22.69
N GLU A 76 -32.75 12.06 21.37
CA GLU A 76 -33.40 11.13 20.43
C GLU A 76 -32.70 9.78 20.39
N ILE A 77 -31.36 9.76 20.34
CA ILE A 77 -30.58 8.52 20.46
C ILE A 77 -30.90 7.81 21.77
N ASN A 78 -30.92 8.57 22.88
CA ASN A 78 -31.25 8.02 24.20
C ASN A 78 -32.67 7.42 24.22
N LYS A 79 -33.66 8.11 23.63
CA LYS A 79 -35.04 7.61 23.51
C LYS A 79 -35.12 6.31 22.71
N GLU A 80 -34.38 6.20 21.61
CA GLU A 80 -34.39 5.00 20.77
C GLU A 80 -33.74 3.81 21.51
N ILE A 81 -32.61 4.01 22.19
CA ILE A 81 -31.97 2.97 23.01
C ILE A 81 -32.96 2.48 24.10
N ILE A 82 -33.60 3.41 24.83
CA ILE A 82 -34.54 3.10 25.90
C ILE A 82 -35.77 2.35 25.35
N LYS A 83 -36.28 2.76 24.19
CA LYS A 83 -37.43 2.13 23.53
C LYS A 83 -37.15 0.65 23.23
N HIS A 84 -36.03 0.32 22.59
CA HIS A 84 -35.69 -1.07 22.29
C HIS A 84 -35.44 -1.90 23.56
N ALA A 85 -34.85 -1.31 24.60
CA ALA A 85 -34.67 -1.98 25.88
C ALA A 85 -36.02 -2.25 26.58
N LYS A 86 -36.98 -1.32 26.53
CA LYS A 86 -38.33 -1.51 27.09
C LYS A 86 -39.14 -2.58 26.35
N LEU A 87 -38.82 -2.86 25.09
CA LEU A 87 -39.38 -3.97 24.32
C LEU A 87 -38.77 -5.34 24.71
N GLY A 88 -37.89 -5.40 25.70
CA GLY A 88 -37.28 -6.63 26.19
C GLY A 88 -36.09 -7.12 25.37
N LYS A 89 -35.58 -6.32 24.43
CA LYS A 89 -34.45 -6.67 23.55
C LYS A 89 -33.10 -6.46 24.22
N SER A 90 -32.09 -7.24 23.83
CA SER A 90 -30.68 -6.99 24.12
C SER A 90 -30.13 -5.96 23.13
N VAL A 91 -29.80 -4.76 23.61
CA VAL A 91 -29.39 -3.62 22.78
C VAL A 91 -27.88 -3.37 22.93
N CYS A 92 -27.13 -3.45 21.84
CA CYS A 92 -25.72 -3.06 21.78
C CYS A 92 -25.59 -1.67 21.17
N ARG A 93 -25.27 -0.67 22.00
CA ARG A 93 -24.89 0.67 21.57
C ARG A 93 -23.38 0.67 21.28
N LEU A 94 -23.04 0.50 20.01
CA LEU A 94 -21.66 0.40 19.53
C LEU A 94 -21.12 1.80 19.20
N LYS A 95 -19.99 2.17 19.82
CA LYS A 95 -19.40 3.51 19.76
C LYS A 95 -17.94 3.43 19.31
N GLY A 96 -17.51 4.32 18.41
CA GLY A 96 -16.11 4.40 18.03
C GLY A 96 -15.20 4.73 19.23
N GLY A 97 -14.06 4.05 19.33
CA GLY A 97 -13.10 4.20 20.42
C GLY A 97 -13.62 3.62 21.74
N ASP A 98 -13.60 4.46 22.79
CA ASP A 98 -14.09 4.13 24.13
C ASP A 98 -15.38 4.92 24.45
N PRO A 99 -16.40 4.32 25.11
CA PRO A 99 -17.65 5.02 25.41
C PRO A 99 -17.50 6.30 26.23
N PHE A 100 -16.50 6.39 27.12
CA PHE A 100 -16.33 7.47 28.08
C PHE A 100 -15.26 8.50 27.68
N VAL A 101 -14.37 8.19 26.73
CA VAL A 101 -13.42 9.17 26.21
C VAL A 101 -14.05 9.96 25.06
N PHE A 102 -14.61 11.14 25.36
CA PHE A 102 -15.28 12.04 24.41
C PHE A 102 -16.44 11.40 23.58
N GLY A 103 -16.89 10.20 23.95
CA GLY A 103 -17.97 9.48 23.27
C GLY A 103 -19.37 9.80 23.78
N ARG A 104 -19.53 10.65 24.79
CA ARG A 104 -20.82 10.96 25.46
C ARG A 104 -21.53 9.76 26.09
N GLY A 105 -20.83 8.65 26.32
CA GLY A 105 -21.41 7.46 26.97
C GLY A 105 -21.94 7.74 28.39
N GLY A 106 -21.40 8.74 29.09
CA GLY A 106 -21.92 9.18 30.38
C GLY A 106 -23.34 9.74 30.30
N GLU A 107 -23.65 10.57 29.30
CA GLU A 107 -24.99 11.10 29.08
C GLU A 107 -25.99 9.99 28.74
N GLU A 108 -25.57 9.03 27.89
CA GLU A 108 -26.36 7.85 27.53
C GLU A 108 -26.63 6.98 28.79
N ALA A 109 -25.61 6.76 29.63
CA ALA A 109 -25.75 6.00 30.88
C ALA A 109 -26.68 6.68 31.91
N ILE A 110 -26.61 8.00 32.06
CA ILE A 110 -27.50 8.77 32.95
C ILE A 110 -28.96 8.64 32.46
N ALA A 111 -29.20 8.75 31.16
CA ALA A 111 -30.54 8.59 30.60
C ALA A 111 -31.11 7.18 30.84
N LEU A 112 -30.27 6.14 30.71
CA LEU A 112 -30.65 4.75 31.01
C LEU A 112 -30.95 4.53 32.49
N ALA A 113 -30.15 5.10 33.37
CA ALA A 113 -30.37 5.06 34.81
C ALA A 113 -31.70 5.73 35.19
N ASN A 114 -31.97 6.94 34.67
CA ASN A 114 -33.23 7.65 34.89
C ASN A 114 -34.45 6.90 34.36
N ALA A 115 -34.28 6.09 33.31
CA ALA A 115 -35.33 5.27 32.74
C ALA A 115 -35.50 3.89 33.41
N ASN A 116 -34.72 3.58 34.45
CA ASN A 116 -34.66 2.29 35.13
C ASN A 116 -34.39 1.11 34.16
N VAL A 117 -33.56 1.33 33.15
CA VAL A 117 -33.12 0.29 32.20
C VAL A 117 -31.80 -0.29 32.66
N PRO A 118 -31.67 -1.62 32.85
CA PRO A 118 -30.39 -2.26 33.13
C PRO A 118 -29.37 -2.01 32.02
N TYR A 119 -28.16 -1.57 32.38
CA TYR A 119 -27.10 -1.34 31.41
C TYR A 119 -25.72 -1.78 31.93
N GLU A 120 -24.83 -2.08 30.99
CA GLU A 120 -23.43 -2.40 31.24
C GLU A 120 -22.52 -1.62 30.28
N ILE A 121 -21.34 -1.26 30.77
CA ILE A 121 -20.34 -0.51 30.00
C ILE A 121 -19.18 -1.43 29.69
N ILE A 122 -18.82 -1.48 28.41
CA ILE A 122 -17.72 -2.30 27.90
C ILE A 122 -16.69 -1.34 27.31
N PRO A 123 -15.51 -1.21 27.94
CA PRO A 123 -14.49 -0.28 27.48
C PRO A 123 -13.94 -0.72 26.13
N GLY A 124 -13.43 0.26 25.38
CA GLY A 124 -12.76 0.06 24.10
C GLY A 124 -11.38 0.70 24.08
N ILE A 125 -10.57 0.37 23.07
CA ILE A 125 -9.29 1.03 22.86
C ILE A 125 -9.54 2.45 22.36
N THR A 126 -9.05 3.43 23.11
CA THR A 126 -9.22 4.86 22.81
C THR A 126 -8.19 5.37 21.79
N ALA A 127 -8.53 6.41 21.02
CA ALA A 127 -7.69 6.89 19.92
C ALA A 127 -6.35 7.45 20.42
N ALA A 128 -6.35 8.02 21.61
CA ALA A 128 -5.16 8.59 22.24
C ALA A 128 -4.07 7.56 22.50
N ILE A 129 -4.44 6.30 22.69
CA ILE A 129 -3.49 5.23 22.95
C ILE A 129 -3.30 4.42 21.68
N GLY A 130 -4.38 3.88 21.10
CA GLY A 130 -4.27 2.98 19.96
C GLY A 130 -3.69 3.63 18.70
N CYS A 131 -4.02 4.90 18.39
CA CYS A 131 -3.39 5.59 17.26
C CYS A 131 -1.89 5.78 17.48
N CYS A 132 -1.50 6.11 18.71
CA CYS A 132 -0.11 6.36 19.08
C CYS A 132 0.71 5.06 19.04
N ASP A 133 0.20 3.96 19.62
CA ASP A 133 0.85 2.64 19.60
C ASP A 133 1.07 2.14 18.17
N TYR A 134 0.07 2.32 17.29
CA TYR A 134 0.14 1.96 15.87
C TYR A 134 0.91 2.98 15.02
N ALA A 135 1.25 4.15 15.56
CA ALA A 135 2.17 5.10 14.92
C ALA A 135 3.61 4.97 15.45
N GLY A 136 3.88 4.01 16.34
CA GLY A 136 5.17 3.87 17.02
C GLY A 136 5.48 4.99 18.02
N ILE A 137 4.47 5.73 18.48
CA ILE A 137 4.61 6.84 19.43
C ILE A 137 4.12 6.36 20.79
N PRO A 138 5.00 6.06 21.76
CA PRO A 138 4.54 5.67 23.06
C PRO A 138 4.01 6.91 23.80
N VAL A 139 2.80 6.83 24.35
CA VAL A 139 2.19 7.99 25.04
C VAL A 139 2.97 8.46 26.28
N THR A 140 3.79 7.57 26.86
CA THR A 140 4.75 7.89 27.92
C THR A 140 6.05 7.15 27.66
N HIS A 141 7.19 7.75 28.04
CA HIS A 141 8.48 7.09 27.96
C HIS A 141 9.44 7.63 29.02
N ARG A 142 10.18 6.74 29.68
CA ARG A 142 11.10 7.11 30.77
C ARG A 142 12.14 8.10 30.25
N GLY A 143 12.31 9.21 30.97
CA GLY A 143 13.27 10.26 30.61
C GLY A 143 12.79 11.18 29.48
N VAL A 144 11.58 11.00 28.95
CA VAL A 144 11.01 11.82 27.87
C VAL A 144 9.68 12.45 28.30
N SER A 145 8.73 11.65 28.80
CA SER A 145 7.43 12.14 29.26
C SER A 145 6.90 11.28 30.40
N SER A 146 6.56 11.92 31.52
CA SER A 146 6.10 11.26 32.75
C SER A 146 4.57 11.10 32.82
N GLY A 147 3.84 11.68 31.88
CA GLY A 147 2.38 11.67 31.85
C GLY A 147 1.81 12.02 30.48
N MET A 148 0.51 11.75 30.30
CA MET A 148 -0.23 12.10 29.10
C MET A 148 -1.44 12.95 29.48
N THR A 149 -1.72 13.99 28.70
CA THR A 149 -2.91 14.83 28.86
C THR A 149 -3.77 14.75 27.60
N ILE A 150 -5.02 14.32 27.77
CA ILE A 150 -5.99 14.19 26.67
C ILE A 150 -6.91 15.42 26.67
N VAL A 151 -7.01 16.11 25.53
CA VAL A 151 -7.77 17.36 25.37
C VAL A 151 -8.69 17.27 24.15
N THR A 152 -9.84 17.93 24.19
CA THR A 152 -10.73 18.08 23.02
C THR A 152 -10.53 19.44 22.38
N GLY A 153 -10.43 19.48 21.05
CA GLY A 153 -10.39 20.71 20.26
C GLY A 153 -11.76 21.31 19.99
N ARG A 154 -12.86 20.62 20.29
CA ARG A 154 -14.23 21.14 20.07
C ARG A 154 -14.88 21.52 21.39
N ASP A 155 -15.28 22.79 21.50
CA ASP A 155 -16.15 23.29 22.56
C ASP A 155 -17.54 23.50 21.98
N GLN A 156 -18.57 22.95 22.63
CA GLN A 156 -19.98 23.24 22.30
C GLN A 156 -20.47 24.55 22.94
N HIS A 157 -19.66 25.20 23.77
CA HIS A 157 -19.93 26.51 24.34
C HIS A 157 -18.73 27.43 24.10
N ASP A 158 -18.98 28.62 23.55
CA ASP A 158 -18.00 29.68 23.32
C ASP A 158 -17.08 29.92 24.54
N SER A 159 -15.76 29.93 24.29
CA SER A 159 -14.66 30.52 25.09
C SER A 159 -14.34 29.99 26.51
N ASP A 160 -13.04 29.78 26.76
CA ASP A 160 -12.32 29.91 28.06
C ASP A 160 -12.24 28.78 29.12
N HIS A 161 -12.06 27.50 28.74
CA HIS A 161 -11.70 26.46 29.74
C HIS A 161 -10.42 25.65 29.50
N ILE A 162 -9.74 25.79 28.37
CA ILE A 162 -8.42 25.14 28.20
C ILE A 162 -7.36 26.00 28.88
N ASN A 163 -6.77 25.50 29.97
CA ASN A 163 -5.65 26.14 30.64
C ASN A 163 -4.36 25.88 29.86
N TRP A 164 -4.13 26.70 28.83
CA TRP A 164 -2.97 26.59 27.92
C TRP A 164 -1.62 26.74 28.63
N GLU A 165 -1.54 27.58 29.66
CA GLU A 165 -0.34 27.76 30.49
C GLU A 165 0.05 26.46 31.20
N SER A 166 -0.94 25.75 31.76
CA SER A 166 -0.71 24.45 32.37
C SER A 166 -0.30 23.41 31.33
N LEU A 167 -0.94 23.39 30.15
CA LEU A 167 -0.57 22.42 29.09
C LEU A 167 0.87 22.60 28.61
N ALA A 168 1.35 23.84 28.47
CA ALA A 168 2.72 24.13 28.04
C ALA A 168 3.77 23.79 29.11
N SER A 169 3.42 23.93 30.40
CA SER A 169 4.38 23.76 31.52
C SER A 169 4.49 22.35 32.09
N LEU A 170 3.48 21.49 31.87
CA LEU A 170 3.43 20.13 32.45
C LEU A 170 4.52 19.17 31.95
N GLY A 171 5.09 19.40 30.76
CA GLY A 171 6.05 18.47 30.16
C GLY A 171 5.47 17.08 29.86
N HIS A 172 4.14 16.99 29.70
CA HIS A 172 3.42 15.78 29.35
C HIS A 172 3.32 15.61 27.84
N THR A 173 3.00 14.40 27.40
CA THR A 173 2.53 14.16 26.03
C THR A 173 1.11 14.69 25.89
N LEU A 174 0.89 15.65 25.01
CA LEU A 174 -0.43 16.22 24.78
C LEU A 174 -1.11 15.52 23.61
N VAL A 175 -2.35 15.07 23.80
CA VAL A 175 -3.13 14.41 22.74
C VAL A 175 -4.45 15.14 22.53
N PHE A 176 -4.62 15.78 21.38
CA PHE A 176 -5.81 16.55 21.01
C PHE A 176 -6.73 15.73 20.10
N TYR A 177 -7.95 15.50 20.57
CA TYR A 177 -9.08 14.98 19.79
C TYR A 177 -9.78 16.09 19.06
N MET A 178 -10.29 15.82 17.85
CA MET A 178 -11.08 16.80 17.09
C MET A 178 -10.34 18.16 16.92
N GLY A 179 -9.01 18.13 16.99
CA GLY A 179 -8.16 19.32 17.04
C GLY A 179 -7.82 19.88 15.65
N LEU A 180 -8.05 19.11 14.59
CA LEU A 180 -7.56 19.46 13.25
C LEU A 180 -8.12 20.79 12.73
N HIS A 181 -9.41 21.08 12.95
CA HIS A 181 -10.02 22.36 12.59
C HIS A 181 -9.57 23.54 13.47
N LYS A 182 -8.98 23.27 14.64
CA LYS A 182 -8.44 24.28 15.56
C LYS A 182 -6.90 24.22 15.65
N ALA A 183 -6.23 23.60 14.68
CA ALA A 183 -4.77 23.41 14.71
C ALA A 183 -4.01 24.75 14.86
N GLU A 184 -4.48 25.81 14.19
CA GLU A 184 -3.95 27.17 14.32
C GLU A 184 -4.07 27.71 15.76
N ASN A 185 -5.23 27.54 16.39
CA ASN A 185 -5.46 27.99 17.76
C ASN A 185 -4.58 27.20 18.75
N ILE A 186 -4.46 25.88 18.56
CA ILE A 186 -3.64 25.00 19.40
C ILE A 186 -2.16 25.41 19.30
N ALA A 187 -1.62 25.53 18.08
CA ALA A 187 -0.22 25.90 17.86
C ALA A 187 0.10 27.28 18.46
N ASN A 188 -0.70 28.29 18.12
CA ASN A 188 -0.46 29.66 18.55
C ASN A 188 -0.54 29.82 20.07
N ASN A 189 -1.50 29.17 20.73
CA ASN A 189 -1.62 29.25 22.19
C ASN A 189 -0.46 28.51 22.88
N LEU A 190 -0.12 27.28 22.47
CA LEU A 190 0.98 26.54 23.10
C LEU A 190 2.33 27.28 22.97
N ILE A 191 2.61 27.84 21.79
CA ILE A 191 3.82 28.65 21.55
C ILE A 191 3.79 29.92 22.41
N ARG A 192 2.65 30.62 22.46
CA ARG A 192 2.48 31.84 23.26
C ARG A 192 2.73 31.61 24.75
N TYR A 193 2.31 30.46 25.28
CA TYR A 193 2.48 30.10 26.69
C TYR A 193 3.80 29.35 26.99
N GLY A 194 4.75 29.32 26.05
CA GLY A 194 6.14 28.95 26.32
C GLY A 194 6.57 27.56 25.85
N LEU A 195 5.75 26.85 25.06
CA LEU A 195 6.17 25.60 24.42
C LEU A 195 7.06 25.90 23.20
N ASP A 196 8.19 25.20 23.07
CA ASP A 196 9.15 25.43 21.98
C ASP A 196 8.51 25.15 20.61
N GLN A 197 8.76 26.02 19.64
CA GLN A 197 8.30 25.85 18.25
C GLN A 197 8.88 24.59 17.60
N GLN A 198 10.06 24.14 18.05
CA GLN A 198 10.69 22.89 17.59
C GLN A 198 10.13 21.64 18.27
N THR A 199 9.14 21.78 19.16
CA THR A 199 8.52 20.63 19.83
C THR A 199 7.91 19.70 18.77
N PRO A 200 8.27 18.40 18.78
CA PRO A 200 7.73 17.44 17.82
C PRO A 200 6.21 17.27 17.93
N VAL A 201 5.55 17.19 16.79
CA VAL A 201 4.11 16.98 16.63
C VAL A 201 3.86 15.83 15.66
N ALA A 202 2.87 15.00 15.93
CA ALA A 202 2.35 14.00 15.01
C ALA A 202 0.84 14.15 14.81
N ILE A 203 0.39 14.16 13.56
CA ILE A 203 -1.02 14.07 13.18
C ILE A 203 -1.25 12.63 12.70
N ILE A 204 -2.11 11.90 13.41
CA ILE A 204 -2.43 10.50 13.09
C ILE A 204 -3.89 10.43 12.67
N SER A 205 -4.12 10.19 11.38
CA SER A 205 -5.41 9.99 10.77
C SER A 205 -5.73 8.51 10.59
N ASN A 206 -7.00 8.14 10.73
CA ASN A 206 -7.48 6.75 10.54
C ASN A 206 -6.63 5.72 11.30
N GLY A 207 -6.27 6.02 12.55
CA GLY A 207 -5.40 5.17 13.35
C GLY A 207 -5.90 3.72 13.41
N THR A 208 -4.95 2.78 13.36
CA THR A 208 -5.12 1.31 13.33
C THR A 208 -5.79 0.75 12.07
N ARG A 209 -6.23 1.58 11.12
CA ARG A 209 -6.83 1.11 9.85
C ARG A 209 -5.74 0.94 8.79
N HIS A 210 -6.02 0.16 7.75
CA HIS A 210 -5.13 -0.03 6.59
C HIS A 210 -4.73 1.31 5.94
N ASN A 211 -5.65 2.28 5.92
CA ASN A 211 -5.43 3.63 5.41
C ASN A 211 -4.96 4.64 6.47
N GLN A 212 -4.36 4.18 7.58
CA GLN A 212 -3.75 5.06 8.59
C GLN A 212 -2.75 6.01 7.94
N CYS A 213 -2.81 7.31 8.24
CA CYS A 213 -1.84 8.30 7.77
C CYS A 213 -1.18 9.00 8.97
N VAL A 214 0.15 9.02 9.01
CA VAL A 214 0.93 9.67 10.07
C VAL A 214 1.76 10.79 9.45
N ILE A 215 1.62 11.99 9.98
CA ILE A 215 2.35 13.19 9.55
C ILE A 215 3.07 13.75 10.76
N THR A 216 4.40 13.74 10.77
CA THR A 216 5.20 14.33 11.86
C THR A 216 5.76 15.68 11.45
N CYS A 217 5.59 16.73 12.24
CA CYS A 217 6.16 18.05 11.97
C CYS A 217 6.63 18.71 13.28
N GLU A 218 7.19 19.91 13.19
CA GLU A 218 7.44 20.75 14.35
C GLU A 218 6.19 21.59 14.68
N LEU A 219 6.04 21.99 15.95
CA LEU A 219 4.89 22.78 16.42
C LEU A 219 4.71 24.09 15.64
N GLY A 220 5.80 24.74 15.28
CA GLY A 220 5.78 25.96 14.45
C GLY A 220 5.29 25.73 13.02
N GLU A 221 5.44 24.52 12.48
CA GLU A 221 5.02 24.16 11.12
C GLU A 221 3.57 23.62 11.07
N LEU A 222 2.97 23.27 12.22
CA LEU A 222 1.69 22.56 12.31
C LEU A 222 0.57 23.17 11.43
N VAL A 223 0.43 24.50 11.44
CA VAL A 223 -0.64 25.20 10.71
C VAL A 223 -0.50 25.05 9.19
N ASP A 224 0.71 25.27 8.69
CA ASP A 224 1.03 25.15 7.27
C ASP A 224 0.79 23.73 6.77
N ILE A 225 1.02 22.74 7.63
CA ILE A 225 0.95 21.32 7.26
C ILE A 225 -0.47 20.82 7.21
N VAL A 226 -1.30 21.25 8.16
CA VAL A 226 -2.73 20.99 8.08
C VAL A 226 -3.33 21.63 6.83
N ALA A 227 -2.93 22.87 6.49
CA ALA A 227 -3.42 23.58 5.31
C ALA A 227 -2.98 22.92 3.99
N THR A 228 -1.71 22.50 3.91
CA THR A 228 -1.10 21.92 2.70
C THR A 228 -1.50 20.46 2.50
N CYS A 229 -1.37 19.64 3.54
CA CYS A 229 -1.53 18.19 3.43
C CYS A 229 -2.99 17.73 3.60
N LYS A 230 -3.87 18.55 4.20
CA LYS A 230 -5.29 18.25 4.42
C LYS A 230 -5.53 16.81 4.89
N PRO A 231 -5.00 16.43 6.07
CA PRO A 231 -5.04 15.05 6.53
C PRO A 231 -6.48 14.55 6.67
N PRO A 232 -6.75 13.27 6.32
CA PRO A 232 -8.10 12.72 6.36
C PRO A 232 -8.62 12.65 7.80
N MET A 233 -9.93 12.74 7.96
CA MET A 233 -10.60 12.60 9.25
C MET A 233 -11.21 11.20 9.39
N PRO A 234 -11.28 10.62 10.61
CA PRO A 234 -10.87 11.19 11.90
C PRO A 234 -9.35 11.22 12.15
N ALA A 235 -8.87 12.23 12.88
CA ALA A 235 -7.46 12.41 13.22
C ALA A 235 -7.23 12.88 14.66
N VAL A 236 -6.10 12.50 15.25
CA VAL A 236 -5.58 12.99 16.54
C VAL A 236 -4.27 13.74 16.33
N ILE A 237 -4.04 14.78 17.12
CA ILE A 237 -2.76 15.52 17.13
C ILE A 237 -2.04 15.19 18.44
N VAL A 238 -0.80 14.72 18.34
CA VAL A 238 0.06 14.35 19.46
C VAL A 238 1.23 15.32 19.50
N ILE A 239 1.49 15.95 20.64
CA ILE A 239 2.56 16.95 20.81
C ILE A 239 3.46 16.51 21.97
N GLY A 240 4.76 16.42 21.72
CA GLY A 240 5.77 16.11 22.72
C GLY A 240 6.93 15.30 22.18
N ASP A 241 8.01 15.23 22.95
CA ASP A 241 9.25 14.56 22.53
C ASP A 241 9.12 13.06 22.26
N VAL A 242 8.08 12.40 22.80
CA VAL A 242 7.80 10.99 22.51
C VAL A 242 7.56 10.71 21.02
N VAL A 243 7.17 11.73 20.24
CA VAL A 243 7.01 11.62 18.79
C VAL A 243 8.34 11.26 18.12
N LYS A 244 9.49 11.66 18.67
CA LYS A 244 10.83 11.29 18.13
C LYS A 244 11.09 9.78 18.19
N LEU A 245 10.41 9.06 19.08
CA LEU A 245 10.61 7.62 19.23
C LEU A 245 10.00 6.83 18.07
N SER A 246 9.00 7.38 17.35
CA SER A 246 8.40 6.72 16.19
C SER A 246 9.43 6.32 15.14
N TYR A 247 10.46 7.14 14.93
CA TYR A 247 11.54 6.86 13.98
C TYR A 247 12.29 5.55 14.26
N SER A 248 12.26 5.05 15.50
CA SER A 248 12.98 3.85 15.93
C SER A 248 12.07 2.62 16.12
N ILE A 249 10.79 2.82 16.43
CA ILE A 249 9.88 1.73 16.84
C ILE A 249 8.59 1.63 16.02
N GLU A 250 8.46 2.39 14.93
CA GLU A 250 7.33 2.27 14.00
C GLU A 250 7.30 0.88 13.34
N TRP A 251 6.28 0.10 13.67
CA TRP A 251 6.12 -1.30 13.23
C TRP A 251 4.90 -1.51 12.31
N PHE A 252 3.91 -0.63 12.38
CA PHE A 252 2.62 -0.81 11.71
C PHE A 252 2.63 -0.34 10.26
N SER A 253 3.19 0.85 9.97
CA SER A 253 3.35 1.36 8.60
C SER A 253 4.32 0.53 7.74
N GLN A 254 5.10 -0.37 8.37
CA GLN A 254 5.91 -1.36 7.66
C GLN A 254 5.08 -2.57 7.17
N ARG A 255 3.85 -2.77 7.68
CA ARG A 255 3.00 -3.92 7.32
C ARG A 255 2.10 -3.69 6.11
N ASP A 256 1.83 -2.44 5.72
CA ASP A 256 1.03 -2.11 4.53
C ASP A 256 1.61 -0.91 3.76
N VAL A 257 2.58 -1.20 2.88
CA VAL A 257 3.03 -0.24 1.84
C VAL A 257 2.07 -0.34 0.65
N PHE A 258 0.78 -0.13 0.88
CA PHE A 258 -0.26 -0.08 -0.16
C PHE A 258 -1.38 0.89 0.25
N ASP A 259 -1.21 2.18 -0.01
CA ASP A 259 -2.22 3.03 -0.68
C ASP A 259 -1.66 4.44 -0.94
N GLY A 260 -2.11 5.08 -2.01
CA GLY A 260 -1.53 6.25 -2.63
C GLY A 260 -1.54 7.59 -1.88
N GLU A 261 -0.65 8.43 -2.40
CA GLU A 261 -0.57 9.90 -2.43
C GLU A 261 -0.68 10.75 -1.15
N LEU A 262 -1.26 10.32 -0.04
CA LEU A 262 -1.35 11.15 1.19
C LEU A 262 -0.31 10.85 2.27
N LYS A 263 0.36 9.69 2.22
CA LYS A 263 1.45 9.31 3.17
C LYS A 263 2.81 9.96 2.86
N ARG A 264 2.93 10.72 1.76
CA ARG A 264 4.22 11.06 1.13
C ARG A 264 4.89 12.36 1.58
N PHE A 265 4.25 13.20 2.40
CA PHE A 265 4.75 14.56 2.58
C PHE A 265 5.67 14.82 3.79
N TYR A 266 5.82 13.89 4.75
CA TYR A 266 6.46 14.25 6.03
C TYR A 266 7.57 13.35 6.61
N ILE A 267 8.26 12.58 5.76
CA ILE A 267 9.62 12.07 6.07
C ILE A 267 10.69 12.95 5.38
N LYS A 268 10.28 14.00 4.67
CA LYS A 268 11.10 14.66 3.65
C LYS A 268 12.03 15.77 4.14
N LYS A 269 12.01 16.17 5.43
CA LYS A 269 12.72 17.40 5.85
C LYS A 269 13.79 17.26 6.94
N LEU A 270 14.10 16.06 7.45
CA LEU A 270 15.21 15.88 8.42
C LEU A 270 16.02 14.58 8.30
N ARG A 271 15.98 13.86 7.17
CA ARG A 271 17.02 12.86 6.86
C ARG A 271 17.96 13.45 5.83
N GLN A 272 19.14 13.90 6.28
CA GLN A 272 20.26 14.07 5.36
C GLN A 272 20.54 12.70 4.76
N SER A 273 20.05 12.44 3.54
CA SER A 273 20.54 11.30 2.76
C SER A 273 22.04 11.45 2.65
N MET A 274 22.78 10.44 3.13
CA MET A 274 24.22 10.50 3.01
C MET A 274 24.58 10.32 1.54
N SER A 275 25.08 11.40 0.94
CA SER A 275 25.57 11.40 -0.42
C SER A 275 27.09 11.21 -0.41
N LYS A 276 27.57 10.17 -1.09
CA LYS A 276 29.01 9.87 -1.20
C LYS A 276 29.40 9.58 -2.65
N PHE A 277 30.61 9.97 -3.01
CA PHE A 277 31.29 9.52 -4.22
C PHE A 277 32.37 8.51 -3.85
N LEU A 278 32.33 7.35 -4.49
CA LEU A 278 33.34 6.29 -4.37
C LEU A 278 34.03 6.15 -5.72
N ASN A 279 35.35 6.06 -5.70
CA ASN A 279 36.08 5.61 -6.89
C ASN A 279 35.85 4.11 -7.15
N HIS A 280 36.42 3.58 -8.23
CA HIS A 280 36.21 2.19 -8.63
C HIS A 280 36.65 1.16 -7.58
N ASP A 281 37.87 1.31 -7.05
CA ASP A 281 38.42 0.40 -6.03
C ASP A 281 37.62 0.46 -4.72
N GLU A 282 37.21 1.66 -4.32
CA GLU A 282 36.35 1.86 -3.14
C GLU A 282 34.98 1.21 -3.32
N PHE A 283 34.39 1.32 -4.52
CA PHE A 283 33.10 0.71 -4.81
C PHE A 283 33.19 -0.82 -4.84
N GLU A 284 34.26 -1.38 -5.41
CA GLU A 284 34.54 -2.82 -5.33
C GLU A 284 34.68 -3.30 -3.88
N GLN A 285 35.39 -2.55 -3.04
CA GLN A 285 35.55 -2.88 -1.62
C GLN A 285 34.19 -2.93 -0.90
N VAL A 286 33.30 -1.96 -1.15
CA VAL A 286 31.96 -1.96 -0.56
C VAL A 286 31.13 -3.15 -1.06
N ILE A 287 31.13 -3.42 -2.36
CA ILE A 287 30.39 -4.55 -2.94
C ILE A 287 30.88 -5.86 -2.31
N SER A 288 32.19 -6.05 -2.19
CA SER A 288 32.78 -7.23 -1.55
C SER A 288 32.33 -7.39 -0.09
N ALA A 289 32.35 -6.31 0.70
CA ALA A 289 31.88 -6.33 2.09
C ALA A 289 30.37 -6.62 2.21
N MET A 290 29.55 -6.04 1.33
CA MET A 290 28.10 -6.27 1.34
C MET A 290 27.74 -7.71 0.97
N ARG A 291 28.54 -8.39 0.14
CA ARG A 291 28.30 -9.79 -0.27
C ARG A 291 28.38 -10.80 0.88
N GLU A 292 29.04 -10.46 1.98
CA GLU A 292 29.08 -11.31 3.18
C GLU A 292 27.69 -11.43 3.84
N SER A 293 26.89 -10.35 3.77
CA SER A 293 25.58 -10.28 4.42
C SER A 293 24.40 -10.39 3.45
N TYR A 294 24.60 -9.98 2.18
CA TYR A 294 23.56 -9.89 1.18
C TYR A 294 23.91 -10.70 -0.06
N ARG A 295 22.90 -11.27 -0.70
CA ARG A 295 23.01 -11.63 -2.12
C ARG A 295 22.80 -10.37 -2.94
N ILE A 296 23.76 -10.02 -3.79
CA ILE A 296 23.67 -8.81 -4.59
C ILE A 296 23.31 -9.19 -6.02
N MET A 297 22.13 -8.75 -6.46
CA MET A 297 21.58 -9.06 -7.78
C MET A 297 21.56 -7.77 -8.62
N ALA A 298 22.08 -7.83 -9.84
CA ALA A 298 22.12 -6.68 -10.74
C ALA A 298 22.04 -7.13 -12.21
N PRO A 299 21.89 -6.22 -13.18
CA PRO A 299 22.02 -6.57 -14.58
C PRO A 299 23.46 -7.05 -14.88
N VAL A 300 23.62 -8.24 -15.43
CA VAL A 300 24.92 -8.84 -15.79
C VAL A 300 24.88 -9.54 -17.14
N TYR A 301 26.04 -9.67 -17.80
CA TYR A 301 26.16 -10.47 -19.01
C TYR A 301 26.28 -11.96 -18.69
N GLU A 302 25.29 -12.73 -19.12
CA GLU A 302 25.38 -14.17 -19.29
C GLU A 302 26.10 -14.46 -20.62
N ARG A 303 27.35 -14.92 -20.52
CA ARG A 303 28.22 -15.15 -21.68
C ARG A 303 27.66 -16.24 -22.59
N MET A 304 27.59 -15.95 -23.89
CA MET A 304 27.05 -16.87 -24.92
C MET A 304 25.62 -17.35 -24.67
N GLY A 305 24.84 -16.71 -23.78
CA GLY A 305 23.42 -17.03 -23.53
C GLY A 305 22.43 -16.26 -24.43
N GLY A 306 22.95 -15.50 -25.40
CA GLY A 306 22.20 -14.55 -26.20
C GLY A 306 21.30 -15.19 -27.26
N ARG A 307 20.57 -14.32 -27.98
CA ARG A 307 19.61 -14.75 -29.02
C ARG A 307 20.29 -15.40 -30.23
N PHE A 308 21.51 -14.95 -30.54
CA PHE A 308 22.31 -15.44 -31.65
C PHE A 308 23.52 -16.21 -31.12
N ALA A 309 24.04 -17.15 -31.91
CA ALA A 309 25.25 -17.88 -31.56
C ALA A 309 26.38 -16.88 -31.22
N HIS A 310 27.09 -17.13 -30.12
CA HIS A 310 28.19 -16.30 -29.63
C HIS A 310 27.82 -14.85 -29.26
N THR A 311 26.54 -14.58 -28.95
CA THR A 311 26.13 -13.31 -28.35
C THR A 311 25.84 -13.48 -26.88
N ASP A 312 26.08 -12.43 -26.10
CA ASP A 312 25.77 -12.41 -24.68
C ASP A 312 24.30 -12.07 -24.44
N ASN A 313 23.81 -12.44 -23.26
CA ASN A 313 22.47 -12.11 -22.81
C ASN A 313 22.57 -11.21 -21.58
N LEU A 314 21.81 -10.13 -21.54
CA LEU A 314 21.79 -9.25 -20.39
C LEU A 314 20.61 -9.62 -19.48
N ILE A 315 20.90 -10.24 -18.34
CA ILE A 315 19.92 -10.77 -17.37
C ILE A 315 20.14 -10.15 -15.99
N TYR A 316 19.28 -10.46 -15.02
CA TYR A 316 19.54 -10.16 -13.62
C TYR A 316 20.08 -11.40 -12.93
N ASP A 317 21.31 -11.33 -12.42
CA ASP A 317 21.95 -12.44 -11.71
C ASP A 317 22.82 -11.90 -10.55
N GLU A 318 23.35 -12.82 -9.75
CA GLU A 318 24.23 -12.51 -8.63
C GLU A 318 25.58 -11.98 -9.12
N ILE A 319 26.01 -10.83 -8.61
CA ILE A 319 27.30 -10.23 -8.95
C ILE A 319 28.42 -10.75 -8.04
N HIS A 320 29.63 -10.81 -8.59
CA HIS A 320 30.83 -11.15 -7.84
C HIS A 320 31.76 -9.96 -7.63
N LYS A 321 31.73 -9.00 -8.55
CA LYS A 321 32.47 -7.75 -8.48
C LYS A 321 31.60 -6.60 -8.97
N ALA A 322 31.93 -5.37 -8.58
CA ALA A 322 31.25 -4.16 -9.01
C ALA A 322 31.19 -4.03 -10.55
N ASP A 323 32.25 -4.46 -11.23
CA ASP A 323 32.34 -4.47 -12.70
C ASP A 323 31.34 -5.39 -13.41
N ASP A 324 30.73 -6.34 -12.70
CA ASP A 324 29.71 -7.19 -13.29
C ASP A 324 28.42 -6.40 -13.56
N ILE A 325 28.20 -5.27 -12.87
CA ILE A 325 26.99 -4.44 -12.99
C ILE A 325 27.00 -3.71 -14.33
N VAL A 326 26.08 -4.12 -15.20
CA VAL A 326 25.85 -3.48 -16.49
C VAL A 326 24.80 -2.38 -16.37
N TRP A 327 25.22 -1.13 -16.55
CA TRP A 327 24.38 0.04 -16.35
C TRP A 327 24.18 0.91 -17.60
N LYS A 328 24.99 0.71 -18.65
CA LYS A 328 24.88 1.42 -19.94
C LYS A 328 23.89 0.79 -20.91
N GLU A 329 23.41 -0.43 -20.63
CA GLU A 329 22.48 -1.15 -21.46
C GLU A 329 21.22 -1.56 -20.68
N LYS A 330 20.16 -1.85 -21.43
CA LYS A 330 18.91 -2.32 -20.87
C LYS A 330 18.87 -3.85 -20.90
N SER A 331 18.72 -4.46 -19.73
CA SER A 331 18.53 -5.91 -19.58
C SER A 331 17.43 -6.46 -20.48
N HIS A 332 17.69 -7.60 -21.10
CA HIS A 332 16.76 -8.26 -21.99
C HIS A 332 15.65 -9.03 -21.26
N PHE A 333 15.93 -9.49 -20.04
CA PHE A 333 14.95 -10.06 -19.11
C PHE A 333 14.72 -9.12 -17.94
N SER A 334 13.54 -9.24 -17.32
CA SER A 334 13.15 -8.37 -16.23
C SER A 334 13.62 -8.92 -14.88
N PRO A 335 13.85 -8.05 -13.89
CA PRO A 335 14.25 -8.45 -12.54
C PRO A 335 13.17 -9.22 -11.76
N LYS A 336 11.96 -9.38 -12.30
CA LYS A 336 10.88 -10.11 -11.64
C LYS A 336 11.28 -11.52 -11.25
N GLU A 337 12.21 -12.13 -11.97
CA GLU A 337 12.70 -13.50 -11.74
C GLU A 337 13.32 -13.69 -10.35
N VAL A 338 13.76 -12.60 -9.72
CA VAL A 338 14.31 -12.62 -8.35
C VAL A 338 13.23 -12.85 -7.28
N VAL A 339 11.99 -12.40 -7.53
CA VAL A 339 10.84 -12.54 -6.60
C VAL A 339 9.73 -13.45 -7.12
N PHE A 340 9.80 -13.79 -8.39
CA PHE A 340 8.88 -14.65 -9.10
C PHE A 340 9.70 -15.45 -10.13
N PRO A 341 10.35 -16.54 -9.70
CA PRO A 341 11.22 -17.34 -10.56
C PRO A 341 10.46 -17.99 -11.71
N ILE A 342 11.15 -18.20 -12.85
CA ILE A 342 10.55 -18.81 -14.04
C ILE A 342 9.89 -20.15 -13.71
N THR A 343 10.55 -20.97 -12.91
CA THR A 343 9.99 -22.21 -12.36
C THR A 343 10.28 -22.23 -10.87
N GLU A 344 9.24 -22.39 -10.06
CA GLU A 344 9.36 -22.44 -8.62
C GLU A 344 8.59 -23.64 -8.07
N THR A 345 9.30 -24.47 -7.30
CA THR A 345 8.68 -25.53 -6.50
C THR A 345 7.96 -24.89 -5.32
N LEU A 346 6.68 -25.19 -5.17
CA LEU A 346 5.87 -24.71 -4.04
C LEU A 346 6.04 -25.64 -2.85
N PHE A 347 5.77 -26.93 -3.04
CA PHE A 347 5.95 -27.95 -2.02
C PHE A 347 6.20 -29.32 -2.62
N TRP A 348 6.86 -30.16 -1.83
CA TRP A 348 7.07 -31.58 -2.06
C TRP A 348 5.96 -32.36 -1.36
N PHE A 349 5.54 -33.48 -1.94
CA PHE A 349 4.54 -34.37 -1.35
C PHE A 349 4.97 -35.83 -1.38
N ASN A 350 4.68 -36.59 -0.31
CA ASN A 350 5.05 -38.01 -0.17
C ASN A 350 3.90 -38.89 0.40
N ALA A 351 2.71 -38.82 -0.18
CA ALA A 351 1.46 -39.45 0.28
C ALA A 351 0.91 -38.98 1.63
N ASN A 352 1.77 -38.90 2.65
CA ASN A 352 1.38 -38.62 4.04
C ASN A 352 1.84 -37.24 4.53
N GLU A 353 2.81 -36.62 3.86
CA GLU A 353 3.37 -35.33 4.25
C GLU A 353 3.44 -34.37 3.06
N LEU A 354 3.35 -33.08 3.39
CA LEU A 354 3.63 -31.95 2.52
C LEU A 354 4.79 -31.17 3.14
N ARG A 355 5.85 -30.97 2.38
CA ARG A 355 7.00 -30.15 2.79
C ARG A 355 7.13 -28.95 1.86
N GLU A 356 6.98 -27.75 2.42
CA GLU A 356 7.16 -26.50 1.68
C GLU A 356 8.59 -26.37 1.13
N SER A 357 8.76 -25.63 0.04
CA SER A 357 10.08 -25.36 -0.52
C SER A 357 10.89 -24.42 0.36
N ASP A 358 12.17 -24.72 0.52
CA ASP A 358 13.12 -23.86 1.21
C ASP A 358 13.57 -22.70 0.31
N ILE A 359 14.00 -21.59 0.92
CA ILE A 359 14.62 -20.45 0.24
C ILE A 359 15.93 -20.10 0.92
N ASP A 360 16.85 -19.45 0.20
CA ASP A 360 18.06 -18.89 0.82
C ASP A 360 17.65 -17.90 1.93
N ALA A 361 18.27 -18.04 3.10
CA ALA A 361 18.00 -17.20 4.27
C ALA A 361 18.45 -15.76 4.04
N ARG A 362 19.51 -15.53 3.25
CA ARG A 362 20.17 -14.22 3.09
C ARG A 362 19.24 -13.18 2.44
N PRO A 363 19.22 -11.93 2.94
CA PRO A 363 18.55 -10.82 2.27
C PRO A 363 19.19 -10.52 0.91
N VAL A 364 18.42 -9.91 0.02
CA VAL A 364 18.85 -9.62 -1.35
C VAL A 364 18.91 -8.12 -1.58
N LEU A 365 20.07 -7.60 -2.00
CA LEU A 365 20.23 -6.25 -2.54
C LEU A 365 20.05 -6.30 -4.05
N LEU A 366 18.96 -5.71 -4.54
CA LEU A 366 18.57 -5.80 -5.95
C LEU A 366 18.72 -4.43 -6.63
N PHE A 367 19.66 -4.33 -7.56
CA PHE A 367 19.99 -3.11 -8.30
C PHE A 367 19.10 -2.91 -9.52
N LEU A 368 18.17 -1.94 -9.47
CA LEU A 368 17.06 -1.80 -10.42
C LEU A 368 16.95 -0.41 -10.99
N ARG A 369 16.36 -0.28 -12.17
CA ARG A 369 15.94 1.04 -12.69
C ARG A 369 14.59 1.46 -12.10
N ALA A 370 14.29 2.76 -12.15
CA ALA A 370 13.03 3.29 -11.62
C ALA A 370 11.77 2.59 -12.19
N CYS A 371 11.76 2.29 -13.49
CA CYS A 371 10.66 1.58 -14.12
C CYS A 371 10.50 0.13 -13.62
N ASP A 372 11.59 -0.53 -13.24
CA ASP A 372 11.57 -1.89 -12.65
C ASP A 372 11.06 -1.85 -11.22
N ILE A 373 11.45 -0.84 -10.43
CA ILE A 373 10.92 -0.63 -9.07
C ILE A 373 9.41 -0.37 -9.12
N ASN A 374 8.95 0.46 -10.06
CA ASN A 374 7.51 0.67 -10.26
C ASN A 374 6.81 -0.59 -10.77
N ALA A 375 7.49 -1.46 -11.51
CA ALA A 375 6.91 -2.73 -11.93
C ALA A 375 6.67 -3.70 -10.76
N LEU A 376 7.52 -3.67 -9.73
CA LEU A 376 7.30 -4.43 -8.51
C LEU A 376 5.96 -4.06 -7.85
N LYS A 377 5.55 -2.79 -7.88
CA LYS A 377 4.23 -2.37 -7.34
C LYS A 377 3.07 -3.10 -8.03
N SER A 378 3.14 -3.26 -9.35
CA SER A 378 2.12 -4.02 -10.09
C SER A 378 2.16 -5.51 -9.75
N LEU A 379 3.34 -6.10 -9.55
CA LEU A 379 3.45 -7.49 -9.11
C LEU A 379 2.95 -7.69 -7.68
N ASP A 380 3.35 -6.81 -6.77
CA ASP A 380 2.91 -6.82 -5.39
C ASP A 380 1.38 -6.75 -5.32
N HIS A 381 0.75 -5.86 -6.12
CA HIS A 381 -0.71 -5.87 -6.23
C HIS A 381 -1.26 -7.23 -6.69
N MET A 382 -0.72 -7.78 -7.78
CA MET A 382 -1.21 -9.04 -8.35
C MET A 382 -1.06 -10.25 -7.44
N PHE A 383 0.00 -10.30 -6.64
CA PHE A 383 0.31 -11.45 -5.79
C PHE A 383 -0.14 -11.26 -4.34
N LEU A 384 -0.15 -10.04 -3.81
CA LEU A 384 -0.44 -9.79 -2.39
C LEU A 384 -1.88 -9.31 -2.17
N ASN A 385 -2.44 -8.53 -3.10
CA ASN A 385 -3.67 -7.79 -2.86
C ASN A 385 -4.84 -8.31 -3.72
N ASN A 386 -4.56 -8.84 -4.91
CA ASN A 386 -5.58 -9.30 -5.85
C ASN A 386 -6.17 -10.66 -5.42
N GLY A 387 -7.44 -10.67 -5.02
CA GLY A 387 -8.19 -11.91 -4.72
C GLY A 387 -8.36 -12.24 -3.23
N GLY A 388 -7.99 -11.32 -2.32
CA GLY A 388 -8.29 -11.43 -0.89
C GLY A 388 -7.34 -12.31 -0.07
N ASN A 389 -6.29 -12.88 -0.69
CA ASN A 389 -5.23 -13.62 -0.01
C ASN A 389 -3.87 -13.30 -0.63
N ALA A 390 -2.86 -13.08 0.21
CA ALA A 390 -1.49 -12.86 -0.26
C ALA A 390 -0.79 -14.17 -0.62
N ASP A 391 -0.14 -14.20 -1.78
CA ASP A 391 0.70 -15.31 -2.24
C ASP A 391 1.92 -15.44 -1.30
N PHE A 392 1.88 -16.50 -0.50
CA PHE A 392 2.90 -16.81 0.50
C PHE A 392 4.33 -16.87 -0.08
N TYR A 393 4.47 -17.50 -1.24
CA TYR A 393 5.77 -17.76 -1.89
C TYR A 393 6.39 -16.49 -2.46
N TYR A 394 5.57 -15.62 -3.05
CA TYR A 394 5.98 -14.30 -3.48
C TYR A 394 6.33 -13.41 -2.28
N LYS A 395 5.46 -13.37 -1.26
CA LYS A 395 5.62 -12.52 -0.06
C LYS A 395 6.96 -12.75 0.63
N ARG A 396 7.31 -14.00 0.93
CA ARG A 396 8.58 -14.35 1.62
C ARG A 396 9.84 -13.95 0.85
N LEU A 397 9.81 -13.95 -0.49
CA LEU A 397 10.92 -13.47 -1.32
C LEU A 397 10.94 -11.95 -1.36
N ARG A 398 9.77 -11.34 -1.50
CA ARG A 398 9.58 -9.89 -1.59
C ARG A 398 10.01 -9.15 -0.31
N GLU A 399 9.76 -9.73 0.87
CA GLU A 399 10.16 -9.21 2.19
C GLU A 399 11.69 -9.21 2.41
N LYS A 400 12.43 -10.04 1.67
CA LYS A 400 13.91 -10.11 1.74
C LYS A 400 14.61 -9.10 0.85
N LEU A 401 13.87 -8.40 -0.01
CA LEU A 401 14.45 -7.44 -0.94
C LEU A 401 14.74 -6.10 -0.28
N LYS A 402 15.97 -5.62 -0.46
CA LYS A 402 16.31 -4.20 -0.41
C LYS A 402 16.61 -3.70 -1.81
N LEU A 403 15.99 -2.60 -2.21
CA LEU A 403 16.06 -2.10 -3.57
C LEU A 403 17.14 -1.00 -3.68
N VAL A 404 18.05 -1.14 -4.64
CA VAL A 404 19.04 -0.12 -4.97
C VAL A 404 18.70 0.45 -6.35
N LEU A 405 18.44 1.75 -6.43
CA LEU A 405 18.09 2.40 -7.69
C LEU A 405 19.36 2.68 -8.52
N ILE A 406 19.47 2.07 -9.69
CA ILE A 406 20.39 2.50 -10.75
C ILE A 406 19.75 3.68 -11.48
N GLU A 407 20.43 4.82 -11.47
CA GLU A 407 19.99 6.01 -12.20
C GLU A 407 20.05 5.80 -13.73
N CYS A 408 19.10 6.43 -14.44
CA CYS A 408 19.14 6.56 -15.89
C CYS A 408 19.39 8.04 -16.22
N GLU A 409 20.53 8.37 -16.81
CA GLU A 409 20.82 9.72 -17.28
C GLU A 409 19.93 10.11 -18.47
N SER A 410 19.74 9.16 -19.40
CA SER A 410 18.89 9.28 -20.57
C SER A 410 18.02 8.03 -20.74
N SER A 411 16.94 8.15 -21.51
CA SER A 411 16.08 7.02 -21.84
C SER A 411 16.76 6.15 -22.88
N PHE A 412 16.64 4.82 -22.79
CA PHE A 412 17.01 3.96 -23.91
C PHE A 412 16.11 4.19 -25.13
N GLU A 413 16.59 3.85 -26.32
CA GLU A 413 15.98 4.14 -27.62
C GLU A 413 14.46 3.95 -27.68
N ASN A 414 13.95 2.81 -27.19
CA ASN A 414 12.53 2.46 -27.22
C ASN A 414 11.84 2.48 -25.84
N CYS A 415 12.47 3.07 -24.83
CA CYS A 415 11.80 3.32 -23.55
C CYS A 415 10.78 4.45 -23.72
N PHE A 416 9.68 4.35 -22.98
CA PHE A 416 8.65 5.37 -22.89
C PHE A 416 8.14 5.52 -21.44
N CYS A 417 9.04 5.28 -20.47
CA CYS A 417 8.71 5.27 -19.04
C CYS A 417 8.19 6.63 -18.52
N VAL A 418 8.73 7.76 -19.02
CA VAL A 418 8.19 9.11 -18.73
C VAL A 418 6.76 9.27 -19.25
N SER A 419 6.43 8.79 -20.46
CA SER A 419 5.06 8.85 -20.99
C SER A 419 4.08 8.03 -20.15
N MET A 420 4.56 6.98 -19.48
CA MET A 420 3.76 6.18 -18.54
C MET A 420 3.81 6.73 -17.10
N GLY A 421 4.58 7.78 -16.80
CA GLY A 421 4.76 8.32 -15.44
C GLY A 421 5.52 7.40 -14.47
N THR A 422 6.36 6.50 -14.98
CA THR A 422 7.07 5.46 -14.19
C THR A 422 8.59 5.62 -14.19
N ASN A 423 9.07 6.77 -14.68
CA ASN A 423 10.47 7.18 -14.68
C ASN A 423 10.99 7.59 -13.30
N THR A 424 10.12 7.90 -12.34
CA THR A 424 10.49 8.30 -10.98
C THR A 424 10.00 7.28 -9.96
N THR A 425 10.72 7.18 -8.84
CA THR A 425 10.29 6.39 -7.69
C THR A 425 10.99 6.88 -6.44
N ASP A 426 10.36 6.73 -5.29
CA ASP A 426 10.91 6.98 -3.96
C ASP A 426 11.20 5.68 -3.20
N ASN A 427 10.69 4.55 -3.69
CA ASN A 427 10.73 3.23 -3.06
C ASN A 427 12.08 2.52 -3.29
N PHE A 428 13.14 3.02 -2.64
CA PHE A 428 14.48 2.41 -2.68
C PHE A 428 15.26 2.72 -1.39
N SER A 429 16.15 1.81 -1.02
CA SER A 429 17.04 1.93 0.15
C SER A 429 18.27 2.78 -0.13
N ALA A 430 18.78 2.74 -1.36
CA ALA A 430 19.87 3.59 -1.85
C ALA A 430 19.71 3.85 -3.36
N SER A 431 20.29 4.93 -3.87
CA SER A 431 20.49 5.11 -5.32
C SER A 431 21.95 5.17 -5.66
N VAL A 432 22.29 4.76 -6.88
CA VAL A 432 23.62 4.79 -7.44
C VAL A 432 23.59 5.36 -8.86
N ARG A 433 24.47 6.32 -9.11
CA ARG A 433 24.87 6.76 -10.44
C ARG A 433 26.25 6.20 -10.72
N LEU A 434 26.30 5.22 -11.63
CA LEU A 434 27.54 4.61 -12.09
C LEU A 434 28.15 5.49 -13.18
N THR A 435 29.45 5.73 -13.09
CA THR A 435 30.25 6.49 -14.04
C THR A 435 31.54 5.73 -14.34
N GLU A 436 32.29 6.13 -15.37
CA GLU A 436 33.60 5.53 -15.64
C GLU A 436 34.65 5.81 -14.55
N LYS A 437 34.40 6.80 -13.68
CA LYS A 437 35.31 7.17 -12.59
C LYS A 437 34.97 6.49 -11.26
N GLY A 438 33.81 5.84 -11.15
CA GLY A 438 33.27 5.32 -9.90
C GLY A 438 31.77 5.49 -9.78
N ALA A 439 31.26 5.65 -8.55
CA ALA A 439 29.84 5.67 -8.25
C ALA A 439 29.47 6.83 -7.31
N ASP A 440 28.47 7.63 -7.69
CA ASP A 440 27.79 8.55 -6.79
C ASP A 440 26.60 7.83 -6.14
N LEU A 441 26.58 7.79 -4.81
CA LEU A 441 25.55 7.11 -4.02
C LEU A 441 24.73 8.10 -3.20
N CYS A 442 23.43 7.85 -3.10
CA CYS A 442 22.55 8.49 -2.13
C CYS A 442 21.92 7.40 -1.25
N ILE A 443 22.30 7.35 0.02
CA ILE A 443 21.85 6.31 0.95
C ILE A 443 20.68 6.84 1.79
N LYS A 444 19.59 6.08 1.83
CA LYS A 444 18.39 6.38 2.64
C LYS A 444 18.21 5.41 3.80
N ASP A 445 18.76 4.21 3.69
CA ASP A 445 18.59 3.12 4.63
C ASP A 445 19.78 3.04 5.59
N GLN A 446 19.51 3.21 6.88
CA GLN A 446 20.52 3.20 7.94
C GLN A 446 21.28 1.88 8.03
N GLN A 447 20.65 0.75 7.66
CA GLN A 447 21.32 -0.56 7.66
C GLN A 447 22.36 -0.68 6.53
N LEU A 448 22.40 0.26 5.59
CA LEU A 448 23.43 0.32 4.57
C LEU A 448 24.51 1.35 4.91
N GLU A 449 24.22 2.36 5.74
CA GLU A 449 25.14 3.46 6.05
C GLU A 449 26.48 2.99 6.63
N HIS A 450 26.50 1.92 7.44
CA HIS A 450 27.74 1.43 8.06
C HIS A 450 28.77 0.91 7.05
N TYR A 451 28.33 0.40 5.89
CA TYR A 451 29.26 -0.01 4.82
C TYR A 451 29.99 1.18 4.19
N PHE A 452 29.44 2.38 4.35
CA PHE A 452 29.96 3.59 3.73
C PHE A 452 30.62 4.54 4.72
N ALA A 453 30.59 4.28 6.04
CA ALA A 453 31.01 5.25 7.05
C ALA A 453 32.44 5.79 6.81
N ASP A 454 33.40 4.87 6.62
CA ASP A 454 34.85 5.16 6.56
C ASP A 454 35.43 5.16 5.13
N ILE A 455 34.58 5.11 4.09
CA ILE A 455 35.02 5.02 2.69
C ILE A 455 34.35 6.07 1.80
N GLY A 456 35.06 6.51 0.76
CA GLY A 456 34.56 7.50 -0.20
C GLY A 456 34.50 8.94 0.35
N THR A 457 34.24 9.88 -0.56
CA THR A 457 34.18 11.32 -0.27
C THR A 457 32.73 11.81 -0.21
N LYS A 458 32.45 12.84 0.59
CA LYS A 458 31.11 13.44 0.60
C LYS A 458 30.80 14.05 -0.77
N SER A 459 29.66 13.70 -1.34
CA SER A 459 29.15 14.23 -2.61
C SER A 459 27.93 15.12 -2.35
N GLN A 460 27.69 16.10 -3.22
CA GLN A 460 26.43 16.86 -3.25
C GLN A 460 25.43 16.25 -4.24
N HIS A 461 25.75 15.09 -4.81
CA HIS A 461 24.87 14.38 -5.73
C HIS A 461 23.52 14.07 -5.08
N THR A 462 22.47 14.23 -5.86
CA THR A 462 21.10 13.89 -5.49
C THR A 462 20.53 12.98 -6.56
N THR A 463 19.72 12.01 -6.16
CA THR A 463 19.11 11.07 -7.10
C THR A 463 18.41 11.79 -8.24
N GLN A 464 18.82 11.51 -9.48
CA GLN A 464 18.17 12.07 -10.67
C GLN A 464 17.36 11.01 -11.41
N PHE A 465 16.37 11.49 -12.17
CA PHE A 465 15.52 10.66 -13.01
C PHE A 465 15.47 11.25 -14.41
N VAL A 466 15.29 10.39 -15.41
CA VAL A 466 15.12 10.84 -16.78
C VAL A 466 13.84 11.68 -16.90
N THR A 467 13.92 12.80 -17.60
CA THR A 467 12.80 13.75 -17.75
C THR A 467 12.09 13.64 -19.09
N GLU A 468 12.71 12.96 -20.06
CA GLU A 468 12.19 12.80 -21.41
C GLU A 468 12.53 11.41 -21.98
N ASN A 469 11.67 10.90 -22.87
CA ASN A 469 11.99 9.74 -23.70
C ASN A 469 12.04 10.11 -25.20
N HIS A 470 12.80 9.34 -25.97
CA HIS A 470 12.78 9.35 -27.44
C HIS A 470 11.41 8.96 -28.01
N VAL A 471 10.80 7.90 -27.47
CA VAL A 471 9.47 7.43 -27.88
C VAL A 471 8.39 8.05 -27.00
N LYS A 472 7.40 8.71 -27.62
CA LYS A 472 6.25 9.30 -26.94
C LYS A 472 5.03 8.40 -27.08
N VAL A 473 4.33 8.20 -25.98
CA VAL A 473 3.10 7.39 -25.92
C VAL A 473 1.96 8.22 -25.34
N ARG A 474 0.82 8.19 -26.02
CA ARG A 474 -0.47 8.71 -25.57
C ARG A 474 -1.37 7.51 -25.27
N THR A 475 -1.83 7.40 -24.03
CA THR A 475 -2.69 6.30 -23.62
C THR A 475 -4.17 6.61 -23.93
N PRO A 476 -5.02 5.58 -24.15
CA PRO A 476 -6.43 5.80 -24.48
C PRO A 476 -7.22 6.60 -23.44
N ASP A 477 -6.85 6.49 -22.16
CA ASP A 477 -7.49 7.20 -21.06
C ASP A 477 -7.17 8.70 -21.01
N GLN A 478 -6.13 9.16 -21.72
CA GLN A 478 -5.87 10.59 -21.93
C GLN A 478 -6.87 11.21 -22.91
N VAL A 479 -7.53 10.39 -23.73
CA VAL A 479 -8.52 10.83 -24.73
C VAL A 479 -9.95 10.54 -24.25
N CYS A 480 -10.15 9.46 -23.49
CA CYS A 480 -11.45 9.08 -22.96
C CYS A 480 -11.32 8.64 -21.50
N SER A 481 -11.90 9.40 -20.57
CA SER A 481 -11.85 9.09 -19.14
C SER A 481 -12.68 7.88 -18.73
N ASP A 482 -13.62 7.42 -19.56
CA ASP A 482 -14.45 6.24 -19.30
C ASP A 482 -13.75 4.96 -19.80
N PRO A 483 -13.23 4.10 -18.89
CA PRO A 483 -12.54 2.88 -19.28
C PRO A 483 -13.46 1.84 -19.93
N LEU A 484 -14.77 1.86 -19.66
CA LEU A 484 -15.74 0.97 -20.31
C LEU A 484 -16.01 1.42 -21.74
N LYS A 485 -16.05 2.73 -21.99
CA LYS A 485 -16.16 3.28 -23.34
C LYS A 485 -14.92 2.95 -24.17
N VAL A 486 -13.72 3.17 -23.63
CA VAL A 486 -12.45 2.73 -24.27
C VAL A 486 -12.50 1.24 -24.63
N ARG A 487 -12.93 0.39 -23.69
CA ARG A 487 -13.05 -1.05 -23.93
C ARG A 487 -14.06 -1.36 -25.03
N THR A 488 -15.24 -0.73 -25.00
CA THR A 488 -16.30 -0.95 -25.98
C THR A 488 -15.83 -0.61 -27.39
N ILE A 489 -15.19 0.55 -27.58
CA ILE A 489 -14.65 0.98 -28.88
C ILE A 489 -13.61 -0.03 -29.39
N LEU A 490 -12.67 -0.42 -28.54
CA LEU A 490 -11.51 -1.22 -28.97
C LEU A 490 -11.78 -2.72 -29.03
N THR A 491 -12.84 -3.26 -28.40
CA THR A 491 -13.00 -4.71 -28.28
C THR A 491 -13.12 -5.39 -29.64
N ASN A 492 -13.97 -4.89 -30.53
CA ASN A 492 -14.20 -5.49 -31.86
C ASN A 492 -13.61 -4.65 -32.99
N HIS A 493 -12.66 -3.76 -32.68
CA HIS A 493 -12.09 -2.86 -33.68
C HIS A 493 -11.15 -3.61 -34.64
N PRO A 494 -11.21 -3.39 -35.97
CA PRO A 494 -10.33 -4.03 -36.97
C PRO A 494 -8.82 -3.74 -36.81
N VAL A 495 -8.44 -2.84 -35.90
CA VAL A 495 -7.03 -2.52 -35.61
C VAL A 495 -6.25 -3.75 -35.12
N TRP A 496 -6.96 -4.76 -34.60
CA TRP A 496 -6.34 -5.99 -34.11
C TRP A 496 -6.03 -7.01 -35.22
N ASP A 497 -6.71 -6.91 -36.37
CA ASP A 497 -6.61 -7.88 -37.46
C ASP A 497 -5.19 -7.94 -38.06
N GLU A 498 -4.44 -6.83 -38.02
CA GLU A 498 -3.04 -6.80 -38.47
C GLU A 498 -2.15 -7.77 -37.68
N TYR A 499 -2.52 -8.08 -36.44
CA TYR A 499 -1.72 -8.89 -35.53
C TYR A 499 -2.01 -10.38 -35.65
N ASP A 500 -3.13 -10.77 -36.26
CA ASP A 500 -3.44 -12.18 -36.52
C ASP A 500 -2.36 -12.85 -37.37
N ASN A 501 -1.78 -12.10 -38.32
CA ASN A 501 -0.73 -12.60 -39.21
C ASN A 501 0.69 -12.20 -38.75
N ARG A 502 0.84 -11.08 -38.05
CA ARG A 502 2.16 -10.59 -37.61
C ARG A 502 2.64 -11.23 -36.31
N CYS A 503 1.72 -11.50 -35.38
CA CYS A 503 2.08 -12.06 -34.07
C CYS A 503 2.07 -13.59 -34.13
N ILE A 504 3.23 -14.20 -33.92
CA ILE A 504 3.38 -15.67 -33.87
C ILE A 504 3.04 -16.29 -32.50
N GLY A 505 2.46 -15.53 -31.57
CA GLY A 505 2.02 -16.08 -30.27
C GLY A 505 3.13 -16.62 -29.35
N CYS A 506 4.41 -16.22 -29.55
CA CYS A 506 5.55 -16.82 -28.83
C CYS A 506 5.69 -16.44 -27.35
N GLY A 507 4.89 -15.53 -26.79
CA GLY A 507 4.95 -15.14 -25.37
C GLY A 507 6.15 -14.28 -24.93
N ARG A 508 7.17 -14.06 -25.78
CA ARG A 508 8.40 -13.32 -25.42
C ARG A 508 8.14 -11.92 -24.85
N CYS A 509 7.14 -11.22 -25.36
CA CYS A 509 6.76 -9.88 -24.90
C CYS A 509 6.13 -9.85 -23.49
N THR A 510 5.80 -11.01 -22.93
CA THR A 510 5.29 -11.17 -21.56
C THR A 510 6.32 -11.79 -20.63
N THR A 511 7.18 -12.68 -21.11
CA THR A 511 8.27 -13.25 -20.30
C THR A 511 9.30 -12.17 -19.95
N SER A 512 9.67 -11.30 -20.90
CA SER A 512 10.58 -10.17 -20.64
C SER A 512 9.94 -8.97 -19.94
N CYS A 513 8.61 -8.97 -19.78
CA CYS A 513 7.89 -7.84 -19.20
C CYS A 513 7.94 -7.92 -17.67
N PRO A 514 8.39 -6.85 -16.98
CA PRO A 514 8.55 -6.87 -15.52
C PRO A 514 7.21 -6.91 -14.77
N THR A 515 6.08 -6.55 -15.40
CA THR A 515 4.75 -6.54 -14.76
C THR A 515 3.85 -7.71 -15.14
N CYS A 516 4.33 -8.64 -15.98
CA CYS A 516 3.56 -9.83 -16.33
C CYS A 516 3.67 -10.91 -15.24
N SER A 517 2.53 -11.30 -14.68
CA SER A 517 2.37 -12.22 -13.55
C SER A 517 1.64 -13.53 -13.88
N CYS A 518 1.43 -13.86 -15.16
CA CYS A 518 0.76 -15.10 -15.54
C CYS A 518 1.64 -16.33 -15.24
N TYR A 519 1.06 -17.37 -14.63
CA TYR A 519 1.70 -18.66 -14.40
C TYR A 519 0.70 -19.81 -14.57
N SER A 520 1.26 -21.01 -14.72
CA SER A 520 0.55 -22.28 -14.63
C SER A 520 1.08 -23.07 -13.42
N VAL A 521 0.23 -23.90 -12.83
CA VAL A 521 0.60 -24.79 -11.73
C VAL A 521 0.39 -26.23 -12.18
N PHE A 522 1.38 -27.09 -11.95
CA PHE A 522 1.31 -28.50 -12.28
C PHE A 522 2.13 -29.34 -11.32
N ASP A 523 1.80 -30.63 -11.24
CA ASP A 523 2.51 -31.59 -10.41
C ASP A 523 3.53 -32.35 -11.26
N VAL A 524 4.77 -32.42 -10.79
CA VAL A 524 5.82 -33.29 -11.31
C VAL A 524 5.87 -34.52 -10.41
N VAL A 525 5.48 -35.66 -10.99
CA VAL A 525 5.37 -36.93 -10.26
C VAL A 525 6.66 -37.74 -10.43
N HIS A 526 7.17 -38.26 -9.32
CA HIS A 526 8.42 -39.02 -9.26
C HIS A 526 8.22 -40.54 -9.26
N ASN A 527 7.00 -41.03 -9.02
CA ASN A 527 6.69 -42.45 -8.97
C ASN A 527 5.45 -42.82 -9.78
N LYS A 528 5.30 -44.10 -10.13
CA LYS A 528 4.18 -44.58 -10.95
C LYS A 528 2.82 -44.45 -10.26
N GLU A 529 2.80 -44.42 -8.93
CA GLU A 529 1.58 -44.36 -8.13
C GLU A 529 1.06 -42.93 -7.94
N TYR A 530 1.73 -41.90 -8.48
CA TYR A 530 1.31 -40.48 -8.36
C TYR A 530 1.21 -39.99 -6.91
N ARG A 531 1.99 -40.58 -6.01
CA ARG A 531 1.96 -40.27 -4.57
C ARG A 531 3.19 -39.51 -4.07
N VAL A 532 4.26 -39.50 -4.85
CA VAL A 532 5.49 -38.79 -4.53
C VAL A 532 5.82 -37.85 -5.68
N GLY A 533 6.09 -36.60 -5.34
CA GLY A 533 6.40 -35.58 -6.34
C GLY A 533 6.48 -34.19 -5.74
N GLU A 534 6.33 -33.20 -6.61
CA GLU A 534 6.35 -31.80 -6.26
C GLU A 534 5.32 -31.02 -7.05
N ARG A 535 4.74 -30.00 -6.41
CA ARG A 535 3.91 -29.01 -7.09
C ARG A 535 4.78 -27.84 -7.50
N ARG A 536 4.78 -27.52 -8.79
CA ARG A 536 5.53 -26.39 -9.36
C ARG A 536 4.58 -25.34 -9.91
N ARG A 537 4.97 -24.07 -9.76
CA ARG A 537 4.47 -22.97 -10.58
C ARG A 537 5.51 -22.61 -11.64
N GLN A 538 5.05 -22.32 -12.85
CA GLN A 538 5.91 -21.91 -13.95
C GLN A 538 5.32 -20.71 -14.66
N HIS A 539 6.16 -19.75 -15.05
CA HIS A 539 5.75 -18.62 -15.88
C HIS A 539 4.97 -19.09 -17.10
N ALA A 540 3.83 -18.45 -17.31
CA ALA A 540 2.97 -18.69 -18.45
C ALA A 540 2.66 -17.36 -19.14
N SER A 541 1.89 -17.40 -20.22
CA SER A 541 1.64 -16.21 -21.01
C SER A 541 0.22 -16.19 -21.55
N CYS A 542 -0.46 -15.05 -21.39
CA CYS A 542 -1.70 -14.78 -22.10
C CYS A 542 -1.56 -14.70 -23.63
N MET A 543 -0.32 -14.74 -24.15
CA MET A 543 -0.02 -14.73 -25.58
C MET A 543 0.21 -16.14 -26.16
N THR A 544 0.58 -17.13 -25.33
CA THR A 544 0.83 -18.50 -25.79
C THR A 544 -0.48 -19.23 -26.05
N GLY A 545 -0.48 -20.15 -27.03
CA GLY A 545 -1.61 -21.05 -27.26
C GLY A 545 -1.90 -21.90 -26.01
N ASN A 546 -3.16 -22.25 -25.82
CA ASN A 546 -3.67 -23.13 -24.75
C ASN A 546 -3.65 -22.55 -23.33
N PHE A 547 -3.13 -21.33 -23.13
CA PHE A 547 -3.14 -20.69 -21.80
C PHE A 547 -4.56 -20.42 -21.29
N THR A 548 -5.52 -20.30 -22.20
CA THR A 548 -6.92 -20.01 -21.93
C THR A 548 -7.82 -21.24 -22.02
N ASP A 549 -7.22 -22.43 -22.15
CA ASP A 549 -7.96 -23.68 -22.18
C ASP A 549 -8.53 -23.97 -20.79
N MET A 550 -9.82 -24.26 -20.76
CA MET A 550 -10.57 -24.57 -19.56
C MET A 550 -10.94 -26.06 -19.54
N ALA A 551 -11.12 -26.60 -18.33
CA ALA A 551 -11.70 -27.93 -18.16
C ALA A 551 -13.06 -27.99 -18.89
N GLY A 552 -13.21 -28.94 -19.82
CA GLY A 552 -14.36 -29.03 -20.73
C GLY A 552 -14.05 -28.69 -22.19
N GLY A 553 -12.82 -28.30 -22.52
CA GLY A 553 -12.38 -28.07 -23.91
C GLY A 553 -12.74 -26.69 -24.47
N HIS A 554 -13.23 -25.78 -23.63
CA HIS A 554 -13.45 -24.39 -24.01
C HIS A 554 -12.12 -23.62 -24.03
N SER A 555 -11.91 -22.80 -25.05
CA SER A 555 -10.79 -21.86 -25.16
C SER A 555 -11.34 -20.45 -25.41
N PHE A 556 -10.55 -19.44 -25.04
CA PHE A 556 -10.83 -18.04 -25.32
C PHE A 556 -9.64 -17.39 -25.99
N ARG A 557 -9.87 -16.41 -26.88
CA ARG A 557 -8.81 -15.66 -27.57
C ARG A 557 -7.95 -16.59 -28.42
N ASP A 558 -8.57 -17.29 -29.36
CA ASP A 558 -7.88 -18.25 -30.23
C ASP A 558 -6.93 -17.53 -31.20
N LYS A 559 -7.31 -16.33 -31.64
CA LYS A 559 -6.51 -15.51 -32.53
C LYS A 559 -5.46 -14.70 -31.77
N THR A 560 -4.31 -14.49 -32.39
CA THR A 560 -3.21 -13.75 -31.78
C THR A 560 -3.50 -12.25 -31.66
N GLY A 561 -4.32 -11.67 -32.55
CA GLY A 561 -4.84 -10.31 -32.42
C GLY A 561 -5.71 -10.14 -31.18
N GLU A 562 -6.58 -11.12 -30.87
CA GLU A 562 -7.42 -11.10 -29.66
C GLU A 562 -6.61 -11.18 -28.37
N ARG A 563 -5.54 -11.97 -28.36
CA ARG A 563 -4.58 -12.06 -27.24
C ARG A 563 -3.83 -10.75 -27.05
N LEU A 564 -3.36 -10.15 -28.14
CA LEU A 564 -2.66 -8.87 -28.10
C LEU A 564 -3.59 -7.74 -27.64
N ARG A 565 -4.82 -7.70 -28.13
CA ARG A 565 -5.89 -6.80 -27.65
C ARG A 565 -6.05 -6.92 -26.15
N TYR A 566 -6.23 -8.15 -25.65
CA TYR A 566 -6.37 -8.39 -24.22
C TYR A 566 -5.16 -7.89 -23.44
N ARG A 567 -3.94 -8.20 -23.90
CA ARG A 567 -2.70 -7.72 -23.26
C ARG A 567 -2.63 -6.19 -23.24
N ALA A 568 -2.97 -5.54 -24.35
CA ALA A 568 -2.90 -4.09 -24.49
C ALA A 568 -3.90 -3.39 -23.58
N LEU A 569 -5.20 -3.74 -23.70
CA LEU A 569 -6.25 -3.23 -22.83
C LEU A 569 -5.95 -3.52 -21.35
N HIS A 570 -5.50 -4.72 -21.02
CA HIS A 570 -5.14 -5.05 -19.64
C HIS A 570 -4.06 -4.12 -19.09
N LYS A 571 -3.02 -3.85 -19.89
CA LYS A 571 -1.88 -3.05 -19.43
C LYS A 571 -2.13 -1.54 -19.36
N VAL A 572 -2.93 -0.98 -20.25
CA VAL A 572 -3.11 0.49 -20.35
C VAL A 572 -4.55 0.99 -20.12
N ASN A 573 -5.50 0.11 -19.81
CA ASN A 573 -6.88 0.49 -19.51
C ASN A 573 -7.44 -0.27 -18.30
N ASP A 574 -7.58 -1.59 -18.42
CA ASP A 574 -8.38 -2.39 -17.49
C ASP A 574 -7.74 -2.57 -16.11
N PHE A 575 -6.41 -2.56 -16.03
CA PHE A 575 -5.72 -2.61 -14.75
C PHE A 575 -5.92 -1.30 -13.98
N LYS A 576 -5.67 -0.15 -14.62
CA LYS A 576 -5.88 1.18 -14.01
C LYS A 576 -7.34 1.38 -13.60
N ALA A 577 -8.29 0.94 -14.43
CA ALA A 577 -9.72 0.99 -14.08
C ALA A 577 -10.10 0.18 -12.84
N ARG A 578 -9.36 -0.91 -12.55
CA ARG A 578 -9.56 -1.74 -11.35
C ARG A 578 -8.81 -1.21 -10.12
N GLN A 579 -7.62 -0.64 -10.34
CA GLN A 579 -6.70 -0.22 -9.26
C GLN A 579 -6.76 1.28 -8.92
N GLY A 580 -7.36 2.10 -9.77
CA GLY A 580 -7.51 3.54 -9.57
C GLY A 580 -6.27 4.38 -9.90
N GLU A 581 -5.06 3.90 -9.62
CA GLU A 581 -3.88 4.80 -9.58
C GLU A 581 -3.05 4.84 -10.87
N HIS A 582 -2.64 3.68 -11.41
CA HIS A 582 -1.60 3.63 -12.44
C HIS A 582 -1.85 2.53 -13.49
N HIS A 583 -1.20 2.66 -14.65
CA HIS A 583 -1.17 1.61 -15.66
C HIS A 583 -0.20 0.48 -15.25
N MET A 584 -0.51 -0.76 -15.64
CA MET A 584 0.41 -1.89 -15.42
C MET A 584 1.63 -1.83 -16.35
N CYS A 585 1.58 -1.10 -17.46
CA CYS A 585 2.76 -0.88 -18.31
C CYS A 585 3.68 0.19 -17.70
N VAL A 586 4.95 -0.15 -17.47
CA VAL A 586 5.98 0.78 -16.97
C VAL A 586 6.85 1.40 -18.08
N GLY A 587 6.50 1.19 -19.35
CA GLY A 587 7.22 1.80 -20.47
C GLY A 587 8.71 1.43 -20.60
N CYS A 588 9.15 0.27 -20.09
CA CYS A 588 10.55 -0.16 -20.20
C CYS A 588 10.98 -0.58 -21.62
N GLY A 589 10.04 -0.77 -22.56
CA GLY A 589 10.36 -1.16 -23.95
C GLY A 589 10.90 -2.58 -24.15
N ARG A 590 11.17 -3.38 -23.10
CA ARG A 590 11.75 -4.74 -23.24
C ARG A 590 10.93 -5.70 -24.11
N CYS A 591 9.62 -5.47 -24.23
CA CYS A 591 8.77 -6.26 -25.10
C CYS A 591 9.02 -6.01 -26.59
N ASP A 592 9.45 -4.80 -26.95
CA ASP A 592 9.72 -4.39 -28.31
C ASP A 592 11.06 -5.00 -28.76
N ASP A 593 12.11 -4.92 -27.93
CA ASP A 593 13.43 -5.52 -28.20
C ASP A 593 13.37 -7.04 -28.44
N ARG A 594 12.49 -7.71 -27.71
CA ARG A 594 12.37 -9.17 -27.73
C ARG A 594 11.43 -9.70 -28.80
N CYS A 595 10.71 -8.82 -29.51
CA CYS A 595 9.77 -9.23 -30.54
C CYS A 595 10.52 -9.67 -31.82
N PRO A 596 10.38 -10.93 -32.28
CA PRO A 596 11.02 -11.36 -33.52
C PRO A 596 10.42 -10.73 -34.79
N HIS A 597 9.20 -10.17 -34.70
CA HIS A 597 8.48 -9.52 -35.80
C HIS A 597 8.39 -8.00 -35.65
N TYR A 598 9.23 -7.41 -34.79
CA TYR A 598 9.33 -5.95 -34.60
C TYR A 598 7.98 -5.28 -34.32
N ILE A 599 7.12 -5.96 -33.54
CA ILE A 599 5.86 -5.39 -33.07
C ILE A 599 6.18 -4.45 -31.91
N SER A 600 5.96 -3.16 -32.13
CA SER A 600 6.17 -2.13 -31.12
C SER A 600 4.93 -1.92 -30.26
N PHE A 601 5.08 -2.05 -28.95
CA PHE A 601 3.99 -1.88 -28.00
C PHE A 601 3.63 -0.42 -27.79
N SER A 602 4.59 0.51 -27.85
CA SER A 602 4.30 1.94 -27.86
C SER A 602 3.41 2.33 -29.04
N ASN A 603 3.67 1.78 -30.23
CA ASN A 603 2.86 2.03 -31.41
C ASN A 603 1.46 1.45 -31.27
N ILE A 604 1.31 0.28 -30.67
CA ILE A 604 -0.02 -0.30 -30.36
C ILE A 604 -0.81 0.65 -29.46
N ILE A 605 -0.20 1.16 -28.39
CA ILE A 605 -0.88 2.06 -27.45
C ILE A 605 -1.30 3.36 -28.13
N ASN A 606 -0.43 3.96 -28.94
CA ASN A 606 -0.76 5.16 -29.71
C ASN A 606 -1.91 4.90 -30.69
N LYS A 607 -1.86 3.79 -31.46
CA LYS A 607 -2.97 3.40 -32.35
C LYS A 607 -4.28 3.24 -31.58
N MET A 608 -4.26 2.64 -30.40
CA MET A 608 -5.47 2.52 -29.56
C MET A 608 -6.03 3.90 -29.20
N ALA A 609 -5.18 4.84 -28.77
CA ALA A 609 -5.61 6.19 -28.45
C ALA A 609 -6.16 6.93 -29.67
N ASP A 610 -5.51 6.79 -30.83
CA ASP A 610 -5.95 7.42 -32.09
C ASP A 610 -7.33 6.90 -32.52
N GLN A 611 -7.58 5.58 -32.42
CA GLN A 611 -8.89 5.01 -32.76
C GLN A 611 -9.99 5.46 -31.79
N VAL A 612 -9.70 5.51 -30.49
CA VAL A 612 -10.65 6.03 -29.49
C VAL A 612 -10.98 7.50 -29.78
N GLU A 613 -9.98 8.32 -30.09
CA GLU A 613 -10.17 9.72 -30.45
C GLU A 613 -11.04 9.89 -31.72
N LEU A 614 -10.76 9.09 -32.75
CA LEU A 614 -11.50 9.12 -34.01
C LEU A 614 -12.97 8.78 -33.79
N THR A 615 -13.27 7.66 -33.11
CA THR A 615 -14.65 7.24 -32.85
C THR A 615 -15.41 8.26 -32.01
N LEU A 616 -14.76 8.88 -31.01
CA LEU A 616 -15.40 9.94 -30.21
C LEU A 616 -15.73 11.18 -31.04
N LYS A 617 -14.86 11.56 -32.00
CA LYS A 617 -15.13 12.69 -32.91
C LYS A 617 -16.26 12.37 -33.88
N GLU A 618 -16.33 11.15 -34.40
CA GLU A 618 -17.42 10.70 -35.28
C GLU A 618 -18.76 10.64 -34.55
N GLU A 619 -18.78 10.14 -33.30
CA GLU A 619 -19.97 10.17 -32.45
C GLU A 619 -20.42 11.62 -32.19
N ALA A 620 -19.49 12.52 -31.89
CA ALA A 620 -19.80 13.94 -31.66
C ALA A 620 -20.26 14.69 -32.92
N ALA A 621 -19.87 14.23 -34.12
CA ALA A 621 -20.30 14.81 -35.40
C ALA A 621 -21.66 14.28 -35.87
N ASN A 622 -22.10 13.12 -35.34
CA ASN A 622 -23.38 12.49 -35.64
C ASN A 622 -24.50 12.82 -34.63
N VAL A 623 -24.17 13.62 -33.60
CA VAL A 623 -25.09 14.22 -32.61
C VAL A 623 -25.28 15.69 -32.95
#